data_AF-A0A7V9SRI2-F1
#
_entry.id   AF-A0A7V9SRI2-F1
#
_cell.length_a   1.000
_cell.length_b   1.000
_cell.length_c   1.000
_cell.angle_alpha   90.00
_cell.angle_beta   90.00
_cell.angle_gamma   90.00
#
_symmetry.space_group_name_H-M   'P 1'
#
loop_
_entity.id
_entity.type
_entity.pdbx_description
1 polymer ?
#
loop_
_entity_poly.entity_id
_entity_poly.type
_entity_poly.pdbx_seq_one_letter_code
_entity_poly.pdbx_strand_id
1 'polypeptide(L)'
;MKIYFLGLFFLFSFIVKAQQSVDSIPKAYELIGPQYKDWNAMYDNWRAIEYPKILKENKLKMNCNGCESIYMEVIFVINEIGKLDHYTVIKSNKCSGKFSKKLEARFMKLFLDFQFPKDMRSFKFEVKLGTGLKC
;
A
#
# COMPACT_ATOMS: atom_id res chain seq x y z
N MET A 1 45.31 38.24 -37.97
CA MET A 1 44.55 37.32 -38.84
C MET A 1 44.44 35.98 -38.12
N LYS A 2 43.19 35.55 -37.89
CA LYS A 2 42.69 34.24 -37.43
C LYS A 2 43.05 33.76 -36.01
N ILE A 3 42.10 34.09 -35.12
CA ILE A 3 41.73 33.47 -33.86
C ILE A 3 41.32 32.00 -34.10
N TYR A 4 41.81 31.06 -33.28
CA TYR A 4 41.22 29.72 -33.17
C TYR A 4 40.88 29.46 -31.70
N PHE A 5 39.62 29.70 -31.39
CA PHE A 5 38.95 29.40 -30.13
C PHE A 5 38.65 27.90 -30.13
N LEU A 6 39.46 27.08 -29.45
CA LEU A 6 39.18 25.65 -29.30
C LEU A 6 38.09 25.48 -28.23
N GLY A 7 36.85 25.27 -28.69
CA GLY A 7 35.67 25.11 -27.86
C GLY A 7 35.71 23.84 -27.03
N LEU A 8 35.68 24.00 -25.70
CA LEU A 8 35.53 22.95 -24.71
C LEU A 8 34.03 22.58 -24.62
N PHE A 9 33.57 21.62 -25.42
CA PHE A 9 32.19 21.12 -25.36
C PHE A 9 32.08 20.08 -24.23
N PHE A 10 31.88 20.55 -23.00
CA PHE A 10 31.47 19.73 -21.88
C PHE A 10 30.00 19.32 -22.12
N LEU A 11 29.79 18.10 -22.59
CA LEU A 11 28.47 17.47 -22.65
C LEU A 11 28.01 17.17 -21.22
N PHE A 12 27.46 18.18 -20.55
CA PHE A 12 26.67 17.95 -19.34
C PHE A 12 25.43 17.17 -19.75
N SER A 13 25.45 15.87 -19.48
CA SER A 13 24.27 15.02 -19.46
C SER A 13 23.31 15.61 -18.43
N PHE A 14 22.35 16.40 -18.89
CA PHE A 14 21.20 16.78 -18.08
C PHE A 14 20.41 15.50 -17.82
N ILE A 15 20.72 14.83 -16.71
CA ILE A 15 19.83 13.85 -16.11
C ILE A 15 18.62 14.65 -15.66
N VAL A 16 17.60 14.71 -16.53
CA VAL A 16 16.28 15.18 -16.17
C VAL A 16 15.74 14.17 -15.16
N LYS A 17 15.96 14.41 -13.87
CA LYS A 17 15.17 13.78 -12.82
C LYS A 17 13.76 14.33 -13.00
N ALA A 18 12.87 13.52 -13.57
CA ALA A 18 11.44 13.75 -13.51
C ALA A 18 11.05 13.83 -12.03
N GLN A 19 11.00 15.04 -11.49
CA GLN A 19 10.54 15.31 -10.14
C GLN A 19 9.02 15.19 -10.20
N GLN A 20 8.53 13.99 -9.90
CA GLN A 20 7.11 13.71 -9.76
C GLN A 20 6.56 14.65 -8.68
N SER A 21 5.58 15.46 -9.05
CA SER A 21 4.85 16.40 -8.20
C SER A 21 4.38 15.70 -6.92
N VAL A 22 4.16 16.49 -5.86
CA VAL A 22 3.53 16.06 -4.61
C VAL A 22 2.05 15.77 -4.89
N ASP A 23 1.80 14.77 -5.73
CA ASP A 23 0.48 14.27 -6.05
C ASP A 23 0.06 13.36 -4.90
N SER A 24 -1.17 13.58 -4.42
CA SER A 24 -1.80 12.82 -3.35
C SER A 24 -1.57 11.31 -3.52
N ILE A 25 -1.24 10.61 -2.43
CA ILE A 25 -1.06 9.16 -2.46
C ILE A 25 -2.39 8.53 -2.91
N PRO A 26 -2.41 7.79 -4.05
CA PRO A 26 -3.65 7.26 -4.58
C PRO A 26 -4.23 6.22 -3.63
N LYS A 27 -5.55 6.21 -3.50
CA LYS A 27 -6.24 5.16 -2.74
C LYS A 27 -6.41 3.91 -3.61
N ALA A 28 -6.55 2.75 -2.98
CA ALA A 28 -6.66 1.48 -3.67
C ALA A 28 -7.85 1.42 -4.67
N TYR A 29 -8.93 2.16 -4.42
CA TYR A 29 -10.08 2.26 -5.33
C TYR A 29 -9.83 3.22 -6.52
N GLU A 30 -8.77 4.02 -6.48
CA GLU A 30 -8.36 4.97 -7.53
C GLU A 30 -7.33 4.34 -8.48
N LEU A 31 -6.85 3.13 -8.16
CA LEU A 31 -5.99 2.36 -9.07
C LEU A 31 -6.75 2.02 -10.35
N ILE A 32 -6.03 1.94 -11.46
CA ILE A 32 -6.58 1.65 -12.78
C ILE A 32 -5.84 0.50 -13.45
N GLY A 33 -6.48 -0.11 -14.44
CA GLY A 33 -5.85 -1.10 -15.31
C GLY A 33 -5.24 -2.30 -14.54
N PRO A 34 -4.01 -2.71 -14.89
CA PRO A 34 -3.36 -3.86 -14.24
C PRO A 34 -3.18 -3.73 -12.73
N GLN A 35 -2.84 -2.52 -12.23
CA GLN A 35 -2.67 -2.28 -10.79
C GLN A 35 -3.94 -2.56 -10.00
N TYR A 36 -5.09 -2.07 -10.50
CA TYR A 36 -6.39 -2.33 -9.89
C TYR A 36 -6.70 -3.83 -9.85
N LYS A 37 -6.48 -4.52 -10.98
CA LYS A 37 -6.76 -5.95 -11.11
C LYS A 37 -5.89 -6.77 -10.13
N ASP A 38 -4.60 -6.51 -10.13
CA ASP A 38 -3.61 -7.23 -9.31
C ASP A 38 -3.83 -6.99 -7.81
N TRP A 39 -4.06 -5.73 -7.43
CA TRP A 39 -4.39 -5.38 -6.06
C TRP A 39 -5.67 -6.09 -5.60
N ASN A 40 -6.75 -6.02 -6.38
CA ASN A 40 -8.02 -6.61 -5.97
C ASN A 40 -7.94 -8.13 -5.88
N ALA A 41 -7.28 -8.80 -6.82
CA ALA A 41 -7.10 -10.25 -6.75
C ALA A 41 -6.38 -10.67 -5.46
N MET A 42 -5.32 -9.95 -5.09
CA MET A 42 -4.58 -10.20 -3.85
C MET A 42 -5.43 -9.86 -2.61
N TYR A 43 -6.11 -8.72 -2.62
CA TYR A 43 -6.95 -8.27 -1.50
C TYR A 43 -8.13 -9.20 -1.27
N ASP A 44 -8.81 -9.64 -2.32
CA ASP A 44 -9.93 -10.56 -2.25
C ASP A 44 -9.48 -11.92 -1.69
N ASN A 45 -8.30 -12.41 -2.11
CA ASN A 45 -7.71 -13.61 -1.56
C ASN A 45 -7.37 -13.46 -0.06
N TRP A 46 -6.71 -12.36 0.34
CA TRP A 46 -6.43 -12.07 1.74
C TRP A 46 -7.73 -11.96 2.57
N ARG A 47 -8.76 -11.29 2.03
CA ARG A 47 -10.05 -11.10 2.68
C ARG A 47 -10.83 -12.41 2.81
N ALA A 48 -10.72 -13.31 1.84
CA ALA A 48 -11.39 -14.61 1.88
C ALA A 48 -10.71 -15.59 2.84
N ILE A 49 -9.37 -15.56 2.91
CA ILE A 49 -8.59 -16.59 3.60
C ILE A 49 -8.05 -16.09 4.94
N GLU A 50 -7.30 -14.98 4.93
CA GLU A 50 -6.57 -14.52 6.12
C GLU A 50 -7.47 -13.74 7.06
N TYR A 51 -8.27 -12.80 6.56
CA TYR A 51 -9.09 -11.93 7.40
C TYR A 51 -10.02 -12.72 8.37
N PRO A 52 -10.78 -13.75 7.95
CA PRO A 52 -11.61 -14.54 8.86
C PRO A 52 -10.79 -15.30 9.91
N LYS A 53 -9.60 -15.80 9.54
CA LYS A 53 -8.68 -16.45 10.49
C LYS A 53 -8.21 -15.46 11.55
N ILE A 54 -7.81 -14.26 11.13
CA ILE A 54 -7.34 -13.21 12.04
C ILE A 54 -8.44 -12.85 13.04
N LEU A 55 -9.68 -12.68 12.57
CA LEU A 55 -10.82 -12.40 13.45
C LEU A 55 -11.02 -13.54 14.46
N LYS A 56 -11.02 -14.79 14.00
CA LYS A 56 -11.18 -15.98 14.87
C LYS A 56 -10.05 -16.11 15.90
N GLU A 57 -8.79 -16.01 15.49
CA GLU A 57 -7.59 -16.09 16.35
C GLU A 57 -7.61 -15.04 17.47
N ASN A 58 -8.18 -13.85 17.19
CA ASN A 58 -8.23 -12.73 18.12
C ASN A 58 -9.60 -12.60 18.82
N LYS A 59 -10.50 -13.58 18.66
CA LYS A 59 -11.86 -13.58 19.24
C LYS A 59 -12.66 -12.33 18.89
N LEU A 60 -12.48 -11.82 17.68
CA LEU A 60 -13.18 -10.65 17.17
C LEU A 60 -14.40 -11.05 16.36
N LYS A 61 -15.53 -10.39 16.60
CA LYS A 61 -16.78 -10.63 15.87
C LYS A 61 -17.52 -9.32 15.66
N MET A 62 -17.78 -8.99 14.39
CA MET A 62 -18.61 -7.83 14.07
C MET A 62 -20.10 -8.14 14.29
N ASN A 63 -20.82 -7.14 14.78
CA ASN A 63 -22.27 -7.16 15.00
C ASN A 63 -22.79 -5.71 15.11
N CYS A 64 -24.09 -5.50 14.90
CA CYS A 64 -24.71 -4.17 14.99
C CYS A 64 -24.89 -3.63 16.41
N ASN A 65 -24.52 -4.40 17.43
CA ASN A 65 -24.72 -4.04 18.84
C ASN A 65 -23.37 -3.79 19.53
N GLY A 66 -22.49 -3.04 18.87
CA GLY A 66 -21.25 -2.52 19.48
C GLY A 66 -19.94 -2.86 18.77
N CYS A 67 -19.94 -3.71 17.73
CA CYS A 67 -18.75 -3.91 16.91
C CYS A 67 -19.08 -3.88 15.41
N GLU A 68 -19.31 -2.70 14.86
CA GLU A 68 -19.74 -2.58 13.47
C GLU A 68 -18.60 -2.75 12.48
N SER A 69 -17.36 -2.42 12.85
CA SER A 69 -16.24 -2.51 11.92
C SER A 69 -14.92 -2.86 12.58
N ILE A 70 -14.10 -3.58 11.81
CA ILE A 70 -12.73 -3.95 12.15
C ILE A 70 -11.89 -3.71 10.90
N TYR A 71 -11.08 -2.66 10.89
CA TYR A 71 -10.27 -2.32 9.73
C TYR A 71 -9.00 -1.56 10.11
N MET A 72 -8.09 -1.49 9.15
CA MET A 72 -6.87 -0.73 9.21
C MET A 72 -6.62 -0.04 7.86
N GLU A 73 -6.49 1.27 7.88
CA GLU A 73 -6.08 2.09 6.74
C GLU A 73 -4.57 2.28 6.79
N VAL A 74 -3.90 1.94 5.70
CA VAL A 74 -2.44 1.81 5.64
C VAL A 74 -1.94 2.35 4.31
N ILE A 75 -0.81 3.05 4.31
CA ILE A 75 -0.04 3.32 3.10
C ILE A 75 0.96 2.20 2.90
N PHE A 76 0.94 1.57 1.73
CA PHE A 76 1.97 0.62 1.31
C PHE A 76 3.00 1.33 0.46
N VAL A 77 4.27 1.02 0.67
CA VAL A 77 5.37 1.42 -0.22
C VAL A 77 6.07 0.15 -0.68
N ILE A 78 5.99 -0.12 -1.99
CA ILE A 78 6.54 -1.32 -2.61
C ILE A 78 7.80 -0.93 -3.39
N ASN A 79 8.89 -1.66 -3.17
CA ASN A 79 10.15 -1.39 -3.86
C ASN A 79 10.18 -1.96 -5.29
N GLU A 80 11.29 -1.72 -5.98
CA GLU A 80 11.53 -2.13 -7.37
C GLU A 80 11.57 -3.65 -7.58
N ILE A 81 11.90 -4.42 -6.52
CA ILE A 81 11.88 -5.88 -6.57
C ILE A 81 10.50 -6.44 -6.25
N GLY A 82 9.52 -5.60 -5.86
CA GLY A 82 8.15 -6.00 -5.51
C GLY A 82 7.96 -6.52 -4.09
N LYS A 83 8.84 -6.14 -3.16
CA LYS A 83 8.65 -6.36 -1.73
C LYS A 83 8.04 -5.13 -1.08
N LEU A 84 7.22 -5.35 -0.05
CA LEU A 84 6.76 -4.27 0.81
C LEU A 84 7.98 -3.73 1.57
N ASP A 85 8.44 -2.53 1.20
CA ASP A 85 9.59 -1.88 1.80
C ASP A 85 9.24 -1.36 3.20
N HIS A 86 8.14 -0.63 3.29
CA HIS A 86 7.56 -0.20 4.55
C HIS A 86 6.06 0.07 4.40
N TYR A 87 5.39 0.21 5.55
CA TYR A 87 3.99 0.59 5.62
C TYR A 87 3.76 1.59 6.73
N THR A 88 2.76 2.46 6.55
CA THR A 88 2.37 3.47 7.56
C THR A 88 0.90 3.30 7.88
N VAL A 89 0.57 2.95 9.13
CA VAL A 89 -0.83 2.89 9.58
C VAL A 89 -1.35 4.31 9.75
N ILE A 90 -2.37 4.67 8.97
CA ILE A 90 -3.04 5.97 9.02
C ILE A 90 -4.12 5.97 10.09
N LYS A 91 -4.95 4.93 10.06
CA LYS A 91 -6.06 4.76 11.00
C LYS A 91 -6.32 3.28 11.24
N SER A 92 -6.81 2.95 12.41
CA SER A 92 -7.36 1.62 12.68
C SER A 92 -8.62 1.74 13.52
N ASN A 93 -9.50 0.76 13.36
CA ASN A 93 -10.69 0.62 14.17
C ASN A 93 -10.90 -0.85 14.50
N LYS A 94 -10.99 -1.18 15.78
CA LYS A 94 -11.35 -2.51 16.29
C LYS A 94 -12.54 -2.35 17.21
N CYS A 95 -13.76 -2.38 16.68
CA CYS A 95 -14.99 -2.16 17.46
C CYS A 95 -14.93 -0.84 18.26
N SER A 96 -14.60 0.29 17.62
CA SER A 96 -14.37 1.60 18.26
C SER A 96 -13.11 1.70 19.14
N GLY A 97 -12.35 0.61 19.28
CA GLY A 97 -11.06 0.57 19.95
C GLY A 97 -9.87 0.64 18.99
N LYS A 98 -8.67 0.71 19.58
CA LYS A 98 -7.39 0.70 18.84
C LYS A 98 -6.91 -0.72 18.56
N PHE A 99 -6.16 -0.88 17.48
CA PHE A 99 -5.39 -2.10 17.24
C PHE A 99 -4.29 -2.26 18.28
N SER A 100 -4.04 -3.49 18.71
CA SER A 100 -2.79 -3.81 19.39
C SER A 100 -1.69 -4.03 18.34
N LYS A 101 -0.43 -3.89 18.73
CA LYS A 101 0.70 -4.19 17.83
C LYS A 101 0.70 -5.64 17.33
N LYS A 102 0.23 -6.58 18.16
CA LYS A 102 0.04 -7.98 17.76
C LYS A 102 -1.02 -8.13 16.64
N LEU A 103 -2.14 -7.40 16.75
CA LEU A 103 -3.19 -7.45 15.74
C LEU A 103 -2.74 -6.79 14.43
N GLU A 104 -2.08 -5.64 14.51
CA GLU A 104 -1.46 -4.94 13.37
C GLU A 104 -0.50 -5.87 12.62
N ALA A 105 0.45 -6.48 13.35
CA ALA A 105 1.40 -7.43 12.75
C ALA A 105 0.69 -8.61 12.08
N ARG A 106 -0.43 -9.08 12.64
CA ARG A 106 -1.17 -10.19 12.05
C ARG A 106 -1.90 -9.80 10.76
N PHE A 107 -2.45 -8.58 10.68
CA PHE A 107 -3.01 -8.03 9.44
C PHE A 107 -1.94 -7.91 8.34
N MET A 108 -0.72 -7.50 8.72
CA MET A 108 0.37 -7.22 7.78
C MET A 108 1.17 -8.46 7.35
N LYS A 109 1.13 -9.56 8.12
CA LYS A 109 1.98 -10.75 7.92
C LYS A 109 2.04 -11.22 6.46
N LEU A 110 0.89 -11.44 5.83
CA LEU A 110 0.86 -11.93 4.44
C LEU A 110 1.58 -10.96 3.50
N PHE A 111 1.31 -9.66 3.63
CA PHE A 111 1.85 -8.63 2.74
C PHE A 111 3.36 -8.42 2.91
N LEU A 112 3.90 -8.65 4.12
CA LEU A 112 5.34 -8.60 4.39
C LEU A 112 6.08 -9.76 3.70
N ASP A 113 5.46 -10.94 3.66
CA ASP A 113 6.07 -12.14 3.05
C ASP A 113 5.86 -12.17 1.52
N PHE A 114 4.80 -11.53 1.03
CA PHE A 114 4.36 -11.59 -0.36
C PHE A 114 5.33 -10.92 -1.35
N GLN A 115 5.22 -11.34 -2.60
CA GLN A 115 5.95 -10.79 -3.73
C GLN A 115 4.93 -10.10 -4.66
N PHE A 116 4.87 -8.77 -4.59
CA PHE A 116 3.90 -7.99 -5.36
C PHE A 116 4.16 -8.11 -6.88
N PRO A 117 3.08 -8.14 -7.69
CA PRO A 117 3.16 -8.19 -9.14
C PRO A 117 3.93 -7.00 -9.73
N LYS A 118 4.39 -7.17 -10.97
CA LYS A 118 5.25 -6.17 -11.65
C LYS A 118 4.60 -4.79 -11.69
N ASP A 119 3.29 -4.71 -11.90
CA ASP A 119 2.56 -3.45 -12.04
C ASP A 119 2.45 -2.67 -10.72
N MET A 120 2.68 -3.33 -9.59
CA MET A 120 2.64 -2.75 -8.24
C MET A 120 4.03 -2.36 -7.71
N ARG A 121 5.10 -2.55 -8.47
CA ARG A 121 6.48 -2.27 -8.03
C ARG A 121 6.81 -0.78 -8.10
N SER A 122 7.73 -0.33 -7.25
CA SER A 122 8.12 1.09 -7.14
C SER A 122 6.92 2.02 -6.98
N PHE A 123 5.89 1.55 -6.27
CA PHE A 123 4.59 2.20 -6.17
C PHE A 123 4.17 2.36 -4.72
N LYS A 124 3.43 3.44 -4.45
CA LYS A 124 2.87 3.76 -3.14
C LYS A 124 1.38 4.04 -3.26
N PHE A 125 0.59 3.50 -2.34
CA PHE A 125 -0.86 3.70 -2.35
C PHE A 125 -1.45 3.47 -0.96
N GLU A 126 -2.60 4.09 -0.69
CA GLU A 126 -3.37 3.92 0.53
C GLU A 126 -4.42 2.82 0.36
N VAL A 127 -4.55 1.94 1.34
CA VAL A 127 -5.49 0.83 1.33
C VAL A 127 -6.22 0.72 2.66
N LYS A 128 -7.50 0.35 2.62
CA LYS A 128 -8.25 -0.14 3.77
C LYS A 128 -8.28 -1.67 3.81
N LEU A 129 -7.62 -2.25 4.80
CA LEU A 129 -7.65 -3.67 5.12
C LEU A 129 -8.74 -3.98 6.13
N GLY A 130 -9.64 -4.91 5.80
CA GLY A 130 -10.75 -5.31 6.68
C GLY A 130 -12.08 -4.70 6.24
N THR A 131 -13.11 -4.80 7.09
CA THR A 131 -14.49 -4.51 6.67
C THR A 131 -15.32 -3.87 7.79
N GLY A 132 -16.56 -3.51 7.44
CA GLY A 132 -17.59 -3.12 8.38
C GLY A 132 -18.96 -3.59 7.90
N LEU A 133 -19.89 -3.72 8.84
CA LEU A 133 -21.29 -3.98 8.60
C LEU A 133 -22.00 -2.68 8.20
N LYS A 134 -23.07 -2.82 7.42
CA LYS A 134 -24.10 -1.78 7.33
C LYS A 134 -25.16 -2.14 8.36
N CYS A 135 -25.08 -1.42 9.46
CA CYS A 135 -26.14 -1.28 10.45
C CYS A 135 -26.69 0.15 10.25
#